data_AF-A0A0S6VQG7-F1
#
_entry.id   AF-A0A0S6VQG7-F1
#
_cell.length_a   1.000
_cell.length_b   1.000
_cell.length_c   1.000
_cell.angle_alpha   90.00
_cell.angle_beta   90.00
_cell.angle_gamma   90.00
#
_symmetry.space_group_name_H-M   'P 1'
#
loop_
_entity.id
_entity.type
_entity.pdbx_description
1 polymer ?
#
loop_
_entity_poly.entity_id
_entity_poly.type
_entity_poly.pdbx_seq_one_letter_code
_entity_poly.pdbx_strand_id
1 'polypeptide(L)' 'MFTYKDIIQMEIDTCTRFVEKINASQSAFTLRMNHDEDSLEFCVGGEVAERFRMKFTPWVEPGEEDHSGQ' A
#
# COMPACT_ATOMS: atom_id res chain seq x y z
N MET A 1 -8.56 5.14 13.10
CA MET A 1 -7.78 6.30 12.64
C MET A 1 -6.45 5.75 12.16
N PHE A 2 -6.11 5.90 10.87
CA PHE A 2 -4.88 5.37 10.27
C PHE A 2 -3.67 6.09 10.87
N THR A 3 -2.77 5.35 11.52
CA THR A 3 -1.47 5.86 11.94
C THR A 3 -0.48 5.58 10.80
N TYR A 4 0.51 6.46 10.59
CA TYR A 4 1.53 6.42 9.53
C TYR A 4 2.40 5.14 9.48
N LYS A 5 2.05 4.13 10.28
CA LYS A 5 2.73 2.88 10.54
C LYS A 5 1.79 1.72 10.19
N ASP A 6 1.33 1.59 8.96
CA ASP A 6 0.68 0.34 8.55
C ASP A 6 1.57 -0.32 7.51
N ILE A 7 1.82 -1.62 7.69
CA ILE A 7 2.62 -2.38 6.72
C ILE A 7 1.67 -2.83 5.62
N ILE A 8 1.94 -2.36 4.41
CA ILE A 8 1.31 -2.87 3.21
C ILE A 8 2.03 -4.16 2.83
N GLN A 9 1.34 -5.29 2.95
CA GLN A 9 1.83 -6.58 2.49
C GLN A 9 1.34 -6.84 1.06
N MET A 10 2.26 -7.24 0.19
CA MET A 10 1.97 -7.55 -1.21
C MET A 10 2.72 -8.81 -1.61
N GLU A 11 2.18 -9.54 -2.59
CA GLU A 11 2.96 -10.60 -3.24
C GLU A 11 4.18 -10.00 -3.95
N ILE A 12 5.28 -10.76 -3.98
CA ILE A 12 6.57 -10.27 -4.49
C ILE A 12 6.49 -9.80 -5.96
N ASP A 13 5.72 -10.49 -6.79
CA ASP A 13 5.52 -10.12 -8.20
C ASP A 13 4.74 -8.79 -8.32
N THR A 14 3.78 -8.58 -7.43
CA THR A 14 2.99 -7.33 -7.38
C THR A 14 3.85 -6.17 -6.89
N CYS A 15 4.68 -6.41 -5.86
CA CYS A 15 5.63 -5.43 -5.36
C CYS A 15 6.68 -5.05 -6.42
N THR A 16 7.20 -6.03 -7.16
CA THR A 16 8.16 -5.79 -8.24
C THR A 16 7.56 -4.90 -9.32
N ARG A 17 6.36 -5.24 -9.80
CA ARG A 17 5.62 -4.41 -10.77
C ARG A 17 5.34 -3.01 -10.25
N PHE A 18 5.01 -2.89 -8.97
CA PHE A 18 4.78 -1.59 -8.32
C PHE A 18 6.04 -0.71 -8.35
N VAL A 19 7.18 -1.28 -7.96
CA VAL A 19 8.49 -0.58 -7.99
C VAL A 19 8.88 -0.21 -9.42
N GLU A 20 8.71 -1.12 -10.38
CA GLU A 20 8.95 -0.83 -11.81
C GLU A 20 8.11 0.34 -12.30
N LYS A 21 6.83 0.39 -11.90
CA LYS A 21 5.91 1.45 -12.31
C LYS A 21 6.24 2.79 -11.66
N ILE A 22 6.65 2.81 -10.39
CA ILE A 22 7.18 4.02 -9.74
C ILE A 22 8.42 4.52 -10.48
N ASN A 23 9.38 3.62 -10.76
CA ASN A 23 10.64 3.98 -11.41
C ASN A 23 10.43 4.48 -12.85
N ALA A 24 9.44 3.93 -13.56
CA ALA A 24 9.07 4.37 -14.91
C ALA A 24 8.25 5.67 -14.92
N SER A 25 7.59 6.02 -13.81
CA SER A 25 6.78 7.23 -13.70
C SER A 25 7.68 8.46 -13.64
N GLN A 26 7.95 9.06 -14.79
CA GLN A 26 8.65 10.35 -14.90
C GLN A 26 7.78 11.55 -14.45
N SER A 27 6.52 11.30 -14.10
CA SER A 27 5.53 12.30 -13.70
C SER A 27 5.26 12.26 -12.20
N ALA A 28 4.72 13.37 -11.66
CA ALA A 28 4.15 13.38 -10.32
C ALA A 28 3.02 12.35 -10.23
N PHE A 29 3.18 11.39 -9.32
CA PHE A 29 2.17 10.38 -9.01
C PHE A 29 1.74 10.53 -7.56
N THR A 30 0.57 9.98 -7.25
CA THR A 30 0.08 9.83 -5.88
C THR A 30 -0.32 8.39 -5.65
N LEU A 31 -0.20 7.94 -4.41
CA LEU A 31 -0.69 6.63 -3.99
C LEU A 31 -1.95 6.84 -3.17
N ARG A 32 -3.04 6.18 -3.55
CA ARG A 32 -4.31 6.23 -2.83
C ARG A 32 -4.68 4.84 -2.35
N MET A 33 -5.15 4.76 -1.11
CA MET A 33 -5.70 3.54 -0.55
C MET A 33 -7.15 3.38 -1.00
N ASN A 34 -7.48 2.21 -1.54
CA ASN A 34 -8.84 1.79 -1.80
C ASN A 34 -9.19 0.65 -0.85
N HIS A 35 -9.93 0.99 0.21
CA HIS A 35 -10.31 0.07 1.28
C HIS A 35 -11.43 -0.90 0.89
N ASP A 36 -12.25 -0.56 -0.11
CA ASP A 36 -13.35 -1.42 -0.55
C ASP A 36 -12.83 -2.63 -1.34
N GLU A 37 -11.69 -2.46 -2.03
CA GLU A 37 -11.07 -3.48 -2.88
C GLU A 37 -9.73 -4.02 -2.34
N ASP A 38 -9.34 -3.61 -1.12
CA ASP A 38 -8.03 -3.92 -0.51
C ASP A 38 -6.86 -3.70 -1.49
N SER A 39 -6.79 -2.51 -2.08
CA SER A 39 -5.79 -2.19 -3.10
C SER A 39 -5.12 -0.83 -2.90
N LEU A 40 -3.86 -0.76 -3.34
CA LEU A 40 -3.11 0.47 -3.52
C LEU A 40 -3.30 0.95 -4.96
N GLU A 41 -3.88 2.14 -5.13
CA GLU A 41 -4.13 2.76 -6.42
C GLU A 41 -2.98 3.72 -6.75
N PHE A 42 -2.32 3.47 -7.88
CA PHE A 42 -1.29 4.34 -8.42
C PHE A 42 -1.95 5.36 -9.36
N CYS A 43 -1.93 6.63 -8.94
CA CYS A 43 -2.66 7.70 -9.61
C CYS A 43 -1.72 8.68 -10.31
N VAL A 44 -2.00 9.01 -11.57
CA VAL A 44 -1.26 10.00 -12.37
C VAL A 44 -2.26 11.02 -12.92
N GLY A 45 -2.01 12.31 -12.70
CA GLY A 45 -2.95 13.36 -13.15
C GLY A 45 -4.35 13.28 -12.50
N GLY A 46 -4.48 12.60 -11.36
CA GLY A 46 -5.76 12.40 -10.67
C GLY A 46 -6.54 11.15 -11.09
N GLU A 47 -6.06 10.40 -12.09
CA GLU A 47 -6.69 9.17 -12.56
C GLU A 47 -5.95 7.92 -12.07
N VAL A 48 -6.68 6.84 -11.82
CA VAL A 48 -6.11 5.55 -11.41
C VAL A 48 -5.48 4.89 -12.64
N ALA A 49 -4.15 4.86 -12.68
CA ALA A 49 -3.39 4.24 -13.76
C ALA A 49 -3.18 2.73 -13.53
N GLU A 50 -3.17 2.27 -12.28
CA GLU A 50 -3.13 0.84 -11.92
C GLU A 50 -3.59 0.60 -10.49
N ARG A 51 -4.07 -0.62 -10.21
CA ARG A 51 -4.40 -1.10 -8.88
C ARG A 51 -3.51 -2.27 -8.51
N PHE A 52 -2.99 -2.26 -7.30
CA PHE A 52 -2.18 -3.33 -6.74
C PHE A 52 -2.88 -3.91 -5.52
N ARG A 53 -3.25 -5.19 -5.58
CA ARG A 53 -3.82 -5.89 -4.42
C ARG A 53 -2.84 -5.91 -3.26
N MET A 54 -3.36 -5.74 -2.06
CA MET A 54 -2.57 -5.74 -0.84
C MET A 54 -3.34 -6.37 0.32
N LYS A 55 -2.61 -6.62 1.40
CA LYS A 55 -3.14 -6.91 2.72
C LYS A 55 -2.60 -5.90 3.71
N PHE A 56 -3.39 -5.59 4.71
CA PHE A 56 -2.97 -4.74 5.81
C PHE A 56 -2.44 -5.60 6.94
N THR A 57 -1.30 -5.21 7.47
CA THR A 57 -0.86 -5.67 8.78
C THR A 57 -0.58 -4.45 9.64
N PRO A 58 -1.21 -4.34 10.81
CA PRO A 58 -0.87 -3.29 11.75
C PRO A 58 0.62 -3.32 12.03
N TRP A 59 1.31 -2.18 11.94
CA TRP A 59 2.64 -2.11 12.51
C TRP A 59 2.51 -2.09 14.03
N VAL A 60 3.18 -3.02 14.69
CA VAL A 60 3.32 -3.02 16.15
C VAL A 60 4.68 -2.42 16.47
N GLU A 61 4.73 -1.34 17.24
CA GLU A 61 6.03 -0.76 17.63
C GLU A 61 6.81 -1.78 18.48
N PRO A 62 8.14 -1.95 18.26
CA PRO A 62 8.93 -2.86 19.09
C PRO A 62 8.82 -2.48 20.57
N GLY A 63 8.12 -3.29 21.36
CA GLY A 63 7.83 -3.03 22.78
C GLY A 63 6.34 -2.89 23.13
N GLU A 64 5.44 -2.84 22.14
CA GLU A 64 4.00 -2.97 22.35
C GLU A 64 3.58 -4.46 22.28
N GLU A 65 2.78 -4.93 23.23
CA GLU A 65 2.20 -6.28 23.20
C GLU A 65 1.01 -6.32 22.24
N ASP A 66 1.00 -7.30 21.33
CA ASP A 66 -0.09 -7.54 20.40
C ASP A 66 -1.31 -8.11 21.15
N HIS A 67 -2.29 -7.25 21.47
CA HIS A 67 -3.54 -7.66 22.10
C HIS A 67 -4.62 -8.11 21.09
N SER A 68 -4.24 -8.44 19.85
CA SER A 68 -5.17 -8.85 18.78
C SER A 68 -5.76 -10.27 18.93
N GLY A 69 -5.52 -10.95 20.05
CA GLY A 69 -5.92 -12.33 20.30
C GLY A 69 -6.89 -12.50 21.47
N GLN A 70 -8.02 -11.78 21.48
CA GLN A 70 -9.21 -12.14 22.27
C GLN A 70 -10.45 -12.18 21.38
#